data_AF-A0A1S3QVF9-F1
#
_entry.id   AF-A0A1S3QVF9-F1
#
_cell.length_a   1.000
_cell.length_b   1.000
_cell.length_c   1.000
_cell.angle_alpha   90.00
_cell.angle_beta   90.00
_cell.angle_gamma   90.00
#
_symmetry.space_group_name_H-M   'P 1'
#
loop_
_entity.id
_entity.type
_entity.pdbx_description
1 polymer ?
#
loop_
_entity_poly.entity_id
_entity_poly.type
_entity_poly.pdbx_seq_one_letter_code
_entity_poly.pdbx_strand_id
1 'polypeptide(L)'
;MQCSIITGKTFQSCHKKVDPTLFFENCVKDSCACDTGGDCECFCTAVAAYAQACTEAGVCVAWRTPEICPVFCDYYNDPGECEWHYSPCHTPCYKTCQNPSGTCNNPLPNLEGCYPQCPPETPIFDEETGECVEECNKTTTLPPSTTP
;
A
#
# COMPACT_ATOMS: atom_id res chain seq x y z
N MET A 1 12.58 -14.34 -18.40
CA MET A 1 12.30 -12.89 -18.51
C MET A 1 11.22 -12.52 -17.50
N GLN A 2 11.63 -12.15 -16.29
CA GLN A 2 10.72 -11.83 -15.17
C GLN A 2 9.70 -10.73 -15.53
N CYS A 3 10.15 -9.70 -16.28
CA CYS A 3 9.34 -8.54 -16.68
C CYS A 3 8.16 -8.85 -17.62
N SER A 4 8.06 -10.06 -18.19
CA SER A 4 6.95 -10.44 -19.07
C SER A 4 5.58 -10.41 -18.39
N ILE A 5 5.52 -10.34 -17.06
CA ILE A 5 4.28 -10.12 -16.32
C ILE A 5 3.58 -8.82 -16.74
N ILE A 6 4.33 -7.75 -17.00
CA ILE A 6 3.81 -6.40 -17.35
C ILE A 6 2.99 -6.46 -18.65
N THR A 7 3.46 -7.17 -19.66
CA THR A 7 2.76 -7.38 -20.94
C THR A 7 1.89 -8.65 -20.95
N GLY A 8 1.88 -9.39 -19.84
CA GLY A 8 1.19 -10.67 -19.69
C GLY A 8 -0.28 -10.53 -19.28
N LYS A 9 -0.92 -11.67 -19.05
CA LYS A 9 -2.34 -11.75 -18.71
C LYS A 9 -2.70 -11.06 -17.39
N THR A 10 -1.77 -11.00 -16.44
CA THR A 10 -1.96 -10.37 -15.11
C THR A 10 -2.46 -8.92 -15.25
N PHE A 11 -1.90 -8.16 -16.19
CA PHE A 11 -2.24 -6.76 -16.42
C PHE A 11 -3.14 -6.52 -17.64
N GLN A 12 -3.76 -7.58 -18.20
CA GLN A 12 -4.54 -7.47 -19.45
C GLN A 12 -5.67 -6.44 -19.39
N SER A 13 -6.31 -6.28 -18.21
CA SER A 13 -7.34 -5.27 -17.98
C SER A 13 -6.80 -3.84 -18.04
N CYS A 14 -5.54 -3.64 -17.62
CA CYS A 14 -4.86 -2.36 -17.60
C CYS A 14 -4.24 -1.97 -18.94
N HIS A 15 -3.87 -2.91 -19.81
CA HIS A 15 -3.26 -2.63 -21.12
C HIS A 15 -4.07 -1.68 -22.01
N LYS A 16 -5.40 -1.62 -21.81
CA LYS A 16 -6.30 -0.70 -22.53
C LYS A 16 -6.30 0.74 -21.98
N LYS A 17 -5.70 0.94 -20.81
CA LYS A 17 -5.69 2.18 -20.03
C LYS A 17 -4.29 2.77 -19.94
N VAL A 18 -3.27 1.92 -19.81
CA VAL A 18 -1.87 2.32 -19.68
C VAL A 18 -1.02 1.43 -20.60
N ASP A 19 -0.24 2.04 -21.49
CA ASP A 19 0.67 1.33 -22.40
C ASP A 19 1.79 0.62 -21.60
N PRO A 20 1.91 -0.72 -21.67
CA PRO A 20 2.92 -1.46 -20.92
C PRO A 20 4.35 -1.32 -21.47
N THR A 21 4.52 -0.81 -22.69
CA THR A 21 5.80 -0.89 -23.43
C THR A 21 6.96 -0.26 -22.67
N LEU A 22 6.82 1.00 -22.24
CA LEU A 22 7.87 1.71 -21.52
C LEU A 22 8.16 1.07 -20.14
N PHE A 23 7.13 0.59 -19.44
CA PHE A 23 7.30 -0.08 -18.14
C PHE A 23 8.04 -1.41 -18.29
N PHE A 24 7.75 -2.17 -19.35
CA PHE A 24 8.45 -3.40 -19.67
C PHE A 24 9.93 -3.14 -19.99
N GLU A 25 10.21 -2.15 -20.84
CA GLU A 25 11.58 -1.77 -21.19
C GLU A 25 12.38 -1.31 -19.97
N ASN A 26 11.78 -0.47 -19.12
CA ASN A 26 12.38 -0.03 -17.87
C ASN A 26 12.63 -1.20 -16.92
N CYS A 27 11.66 -2.10 -16.74
CA CYS A 27 11.84 -3.30 -15.92
C CYS A 27 13.03 -4.15 -16.38
N VAL A 28 13.17 -4.37 -17.70
CA VAL A 28 14.29 -5.13 -18.26
C VAL A 28 15.61 -4.41 -17.99
N LYS A 29 15.65 -3.09 -18.22
CA LYS A 29 16.85 -2.27 -18.00
C LYS A 29 17.27 -2.28 -16.53
N ASP A 30 16.34 -2.03 -15.62
CA ASP A 30 16.59 -1.92 -14.18
C ASP A 30 17.01 -3.27 -13.61
N SER A 31 16.32 -4.35 -13.98
CA SER A 31 16.67 -5.70 -13.54
C SER A 31 18.03 -6.17 -14.07
N CYS A 32 18.48 -5.67 -15.24
CA CYS A 32 19.82 -5.96 -15.75
C CYS A 32 20.93 -5.15 -15.06
N ALA A 33 20.60 -4.03 -14.44
CA ALA A 33 21.56 -3.15 -13.77
C ALA A 33 21.78 -3.50 -12.28
N CYS A 34 21.00 -4.44 -11.72
CA CYS A 34 21.07 -4.83 -10.30
C CYS A 34 22.03 -5.99 -10.02
N ASP A 35 23.15 -6.01 -10.72
CA ASP A 35 24.15 -7.09 -10.78
C ASP A 35 24.99 -7.29 -9.51
N THR A 36 24.85 -6.42 -8.51
CA THR A 36 25.59 -6.48 -7.23
C THR A 36 24.82 -7.16 -6.08
N GLY A 37 23.65 -7.73 -6.39
CA GLY A 37 22.72 -8.37 -5.44
C GLY A 37 21.48 -7.51 -5.21
N GLY A 38 20.29 -8.12 -5.27
CA GLY A 38 19.01 -7.39 -5.18
C GLY A 38 18.16 -7.45 -6.46
N ASP A 39 18.46 -8.31 -7.43
CA ASP A 39 17.69 -8.47 -8.68
C ASP A 39 16.17 -8.59 -8.46
N CYS A 40 15.75 -9.25 -7.37
CA CYS A 40 14.35 -9.36 -7.01
C CYS A 40 13.72 -8.02 -6.60
N GLU A 41 14.45 -7.15 -5.90
CA GLU A 41 13.95 -5.85 -5.44
C GLU A 41 13.71 -4.90 -6.62
N CYS A 42 14.65 -4.85 -7.57
CA CYS A 42 14.54 -4.02 -8.77
C CYS A 42 13.36 -4.46 -9.65
N PHE A 43 13.22 -5.77 -9.87
CA PHE A 43 12.06 -6.33 -10.57
C PHE A 43 10.74 -5.96 -9.89
N CYS A 44 10.62 -6.18 -8.58
CA CYS A 44 9.39 -5.91 -7.84
C CYS A 44 9.02 -4.42 -7.86
N THR A 45 10.02 -3.54 -7.76
CA THR A 45 9.81 -2.09 -7.83
C THR A 45 9.30 -1.67 -9.21
N ALA A 46 9.88 -2.21 -10.29
CA ALA A 46 9.44 -1.89 -11.65
C ALA A 46 8.02 -2.38 -11.95
N VAL A 47 7.64 -3.58 -11.48
CA VAL A 47 6.27 -4.09 -11.65
C VAL A 47 5.27 -3.32 -10.77
N ALA A 48 5.64 -2.97 -9.54
CA ALA A 48 4.82 -2.15 -8.66
C ALA A 48 4.54 -0.78 -9.27
N ALA A 49 5.51 -0.15 -9.95
CA ALA A 49 5.31 1.11 -10.65
C ALA A 49 4.24 1.00 -11.76
N TYR A 50 4.20 -0.11 -12.49
CA TYR A 50 3.13 -0.34 -13.48
C TYR A 50 1.77 -0.59 -12.82
N ALA A 51 1.74 -1.36 -11.72
CA ALA A 51 0.53 -1.58 -10.95
C ALA A 51 -0.05 -0.28 -10.36
N GLN A 52 0.82 0.64 -9.94
CA GLN A 52 0.43 1.97 -9.48
C GLN A 52 -0.19 2.80 -10.61
N ALA A 53 0.45 2.83 -11.78
CA ALA A 53 -0.11 3.53 -12.95
C ALA A 53 -1.48 2.96 -13.37
N CYS A 54 -1.65 1.63 -13.30
CA CYS A 54 -2.94 0.98 -13.51
C CYS A 54 -3.99 1.43 -12.49
N THR A 55 -3.61 1.49 -11.21
CA THR A 55 -4.48 1.90 -10.11
C THR A 55 -4.94 3.35 -10.29
N GLU A 56 -4.04 4.26 -10.66
CA GLU A 56 -4.34 5.66 -10.99
C GLU A 56 -5.26 5.80 -12.21
N ALA A 57 -5.15 4.87 -13.17
CA ALA A 57 -6.07 4.77 -14.30
C ALA A 57 -7.40 4.07 -13.99
N GLY A 58 -7.66 3.74 -12.71
CA GLY A 58 -8.88 3.13 -12.21
C GLY A 58 -8.94 1.61 -12.35
N VAL A 59 -7.80 0.94 -12.53
CA VAL A 59 -7.70 -0.52 -12.65
C VAL A 59 -6.81 -1.07 -11.54
N CYS A 60 -7.43 -1.62 -10.51
CA CYS A 60 -6.71 -2.35 -9.47
C CYS A 60 -6.28 -3.74 -9.95
N VAL A 61 -5.00 -4.07 -9.82
CA VAL A 61 -4.44 -5.36 -10.23
C VAL A 61 -3.71 -6.00 -9.05
N ALA A 62 -4.23 -7.11 -8.54
CA ALA A 62 -3.51 -7.96 -7.59
C ALA A 62 -2.51 -8.84 -8.36
N TRP A 63 -1.23 -8.45 -8.33
CA TRP A 63 -0.19 -9.07 -9.17
C TRP A 63 0.83 -9.90 -8.38
N ARG A 64 0.95 -9.66 -7.06
CA ARG A 64 1.86 -10.39 -6.17
C ARG A 64 1.34 -11.79 -5.87
N THR A 65 2.24 -12.74 -5.72
CA THR A 65 1.95 -14.11 -5.26
C THR A 65 3.03 -14.55 -4.26
N PRO A 66 2.87 -15.69 -3.55
CA PRO A 66 3.93 -16.20 -2.68
C PRO A 66 5.28 -16.40 -3.40
N GLU A 67 5.25 -16.66 -4.71
CA GLU A 67 6.43 -16.86 -5.55
C GLU A 67 6.90 -15.57 -6.25
N ILE A 68 6.03 -14.57 -6.39
CA ILE A 68 6.28 -13.33 -7.13
C ILE A 68 6.12 -12.15 -6.18
N CYS A 69 7.26 -11.59 -5.75
CA CYS A 69 7.31 -10.37 -4.94
C CYS A 69 6.41 -10.42 -3.70
N PRO A 70 6.54 -11.45 -2.84
CA PRO A 70 5.68 -11.63 -1.68
C PRO A 70 5.76 -10.43 -0.73
N VAL A 71 4.63 -10.14 -0.07
CA VAL A 71 4.51 -9.13 0.99
C VAL A 71 3.98 -9.82 2.23
N PHE A 72 4.56 -9.50 3.38
CA PHE A 72 4.30 -10.15 4.67
C PHE A 72 3.53 -9.21 5.60
N CYS A 73 2.27 -8.90 5.27
CA CYS A 73 1.45 -8.02 6.11
C CYS A 73 1.00 -8.70 7.41
N ASP A 74 1.01 -10.03 7.44
CA ASP A 74 0.73 -10.84 8.62
C ASP A 74 1.77 -10.67 9.73
N TYR A 75 2.97 -10.21 9.40
CA TYR A 75 4.01 -9.85 10.36
C TYR A 75 3.53 -8.83 11.40
N TYR A 76 2.59 -7.97 11.04
CA TYR A 76 2.04 -6.93 11.94
C TYR A 76 0.91 -7.45 12.84
N ASN A 77 0.46 -8.69 12.65
CA ASN A 77 -0.58 -9.29 13.49
C ASN A 77 0.04 -9.99 14.70
N ASP A 78 -0.51 -9.70 15.88
CA ASP A 78 -0.23 -10.48 17.08
C ASP A 78 -0.79 -11.92 16.95
N PRO A 79 -0.25 -12.89 17.72
CA PRO A 79 -0.71 -14.27 17.64
C PRO A 79 -2.20 -14.42 17.95
N GLY A 80 -2.98 -14.82 16.93
CA GLY A 80 -4.43 -14.99 17.03
C GLY A 80 -5.23 -13.83 16.43
N GLU A 81 -4.57 -12.73 16.07
CA GLU A 81 -5.18 -11.57 15.44
C GLU A 81 -5.05 -11.61 13.91
N CYS A 82 -5.90 -10.84 13.23
CA CYS A 82 -5.96 -10.78 11.76
C CYS A 82 -6.41 -9.39 11.30
N GLU A 83 -5.73 -8.36 11.80
CA GLU A 83 -6.08 -6.96 11.56
C GLU A 83 -5.38 -6.40 10.33
N TRP A 84 -4.09 -6.68 10.14
CA TRP A 84 -3.30 -6.19 9.03
C TRP A 84 -3.41 -7.09 7.81
N HIS A 85 -3.84 -6.50 6.69
CA HIS A 85 -4.03 -7.20 5.43
C HIS A 85 -3.31 -6.50 4.28
N TYR A 86 -2.83 -7.29 3.33
CA TYR A 86 -2.36 -6.78 2.06
C TYR A 86 -3.54 -6.26 1.25
N SER A 87 -3.40 -5.02 0.76
CA SER A 87 -4.32 -4.42 -0.20
C SER A 87 -3.55 -3.97 -1.44
N PRO A 88 -3.89 -4.47 -2.64
CA PRO A 88 -3.23 -4.06 -3.88
C PRO A 88 -3.55 -2.62 -4.31
N CYS A 89 -4.59 -2.01 -3.74
CA CYS A 89 -5.11 -0.70 -4.16
C CYS A 89 -5.98 -0.06 -3.07
N HIS A 90 -5.44 0.09 -1.85
CA HIS A 90 -6.21 0.62 -0.73
C HIS A 90 -6.62 2.07 -0.95
N THR A 91 -7.83 2.41 -0.49
CA THR A 91 -8.30 3.81 -0.50
C THR A 91 -7.71 4.54 0.70
N PRO A 92 -6.88 5.57 0.51
CA PRO A 92 -6.10 6.16 1.60
C PRO A 92 -6.93 6.98 2.59
N CYS A 93 -8.21 7.24 2.29
CA CYS A 93 -9.08 8.02 3.15
C CYS A 93 -9.94 7.11 4.03
N TYR A 94 -9.39 6.72 5.18
CA TYR A 94 -10.12 6.02 6.25
C TYR A 94 -9.96 6.79 7.57
N LYS A 95 -10.73 6.40 8.60
CA LYS A 95 -10.69 7.06 9.89
C LYS A 95 -9.45 6.63 10.66
N THR A 96 -8.69 7.62 11.09
CA THR A 96 -7.54 7.43 11.96
C THR A 96 -7.52 8.48 13.06
N CYS A 97 -6.63 8.36 14.04
CA CYS A 97 -6.53 9.37 15.09
C CYS A 97 -5.93 10.69 14.60
N GLN A 98 -5.10 10.67 13.56
CA GLN A 98 -4.67 11.90 12.88
C GLN A 98 -5.72 12.45 11.91
N ASN A 99 -6.68 11.63 11.47
CA ASN A 99 -7.82 12.04 10.64
C ASN A 99 -9.19 11.52 11.17
N PRO A 100 -9.70 12.05 12.31
CA PRO A 100 -10.91 11.52 12.95
C PRO A 100 -12.18 11.72 12.10
N SER A 101 -12.17 12.76 11.26
CA SER A 101 -13.30 13.09 10.38
C SER A 101 -13.41 12.15 9.17
N GLY A 102 -12.36 11.37 8.87
CA GLY A 102 -12.30 10.53 7.67
C GLY A 102 -12.47 11.31 6.36
N THR A 103 -12.23 12.62 6.38
CA THR A 103 -12.45 13.50 5.21
C THR A 103 -11.11 13.96 4.65
N CYS A 104 -10.88 13.71 3.37
CA CYS A 104 -9.66 14.06 2.67
C CYS A 104 -9.97 15.03 1.52
N ASN A 105 -9.49 16.27 1.61
CA ASN A 105 -9.72 17.30 0.59
C ASN A 105 -8.90 17.07 -0.69
N ASN A 106 -7.77 16.38 -0.57
CA ASN A 106 -6.94 15.94 -1.67
C ASN A 106 -6.43 14.53 -1.34
N PRO A 107 -7.26 13.48 -1.54
CA PRO A 107 -6.85 12.14 -1.20
C PRO A 107 -5.63 11.77 -2.03
N LEU A 108 -4.67 11.10 -1.39
CA LEU A 108 -3.62 10.39 -2.12
C LEU A 108 -4.27 9.45 -3.15
N PRO A 109 -3.59 9.10 -4.24
CA PRO A 109 -4.06 8.00 -5.09
C PRO A 109 -4.19 6.73 -4.25
N ASN A 110 -4.99 5.77 -4.73
CA ASN A 110 -4.99 4.45 -4.10
C ASN A 110 -3.58 3.86 -4.16
N LEU A 111 -3.12 3.33 -3.04
CA LEU A 111 -1.76 2.83 -2.87
C LEU A 111 -1.78 1.35 -2.47
N GLU A 112 -0.80 0.62 -2.98
CA GLU A 112 -0.50 -0.74 -2.56
C GLU A 112 0.17 -0.73 -1.18
N GLY A 113 -0.21 -1.65 -0.30
CA GLY A 113 0.44 -1.78 1.01
C GLY A 113 -0.27 -2.72 1.98
N CYS A 114 0.21 -2.70 3.22
CA CYS A 114 -0.44 -3.34 4.35
C CYS A 114 -1.30 -2.29 5.06
N TYR A 115 -2.57 -2.63 5.29
CA TYR A 115 -3.51 -1.73 5.95
C TYR A 115 -4.29 -2.49 7.02
N PRO A 116 -4.59 -1.84 8.17
CA PRO A 116 -5.43 -2.41 9.21
C PRO A 116 -6.88 -2.46 8.73
N GLN A 117 -7.58 -3.54 9.08
CA GLN A 117 -9.01 -3.71 8.90
C GLN A 117 -9.69 -3.66 10.27
N CYS A 118 -9.91 -2.44 10.75
CA CYS A 118 -10.54 -2.21 12.03
C CYS A 118 -11.97 -2.78 12.09
N PRO A 119 -12.33 -3.48 13.18
CA PRO A 119 -13.68 -3.98 13.37
C PRO A 119 -14.66 -2.83 13.66
N PRO A 120 -15.97 -3.03 13.45
CA PRO A 120 -16.97 -1.96 13.64
C PRO A 120 -17.01 -1.37 15.05
N GLU A 121 -16.63 -2.14 16.06
CA GLU A 121 -16.59 -1.75 17.47
C GLU A 121 -15.46 -0.76 17.77
N THR A 122 -14.35 -0.85 17.03
CA THR A 122 -13.18 0.03 17.18
C THR A 122 -12.76 0.57 15.81
N PRO A 123 -13.55 1.43 15.16
CA PRO A 123 -13.42 1.73 13.72
C PRO A 123 -12.34 2.76 13.39
N ILE A 124 -11.57 3.23 14.36
CA ILE A 124 -10.53 4.26 14.20
C ILE A 124 -9.18 3.61 14.41
N PHE A 125 -8.30 3.69 13.42
CA PHE A 125 -6.93 3.22 13.60
C PHE A 125 -6.06 4.30 14.26
N ASP A 126 -5.44 3.98 15.39
CA ASP A 126 -4.49 4.86 16.07
C ASP A 126 -3.07 4.62 15.53
N GLU A 127 -2.56 5.57 14.75
CA GLU A 127 -1.25 5.43 14.12
C GLU A 127 -0.07 5.48 15.09
N GLU A 128 -0.26 5.97 16.33
CA GLU A 128 0.80 6.02 17.34
C GLU A 128 0.98 4.67 18.03
N THR A 129 -0.12 4.02 18.37
CA THR A 129 -0.13 2.72 19.06
C THR A 129 -0.12 1.53 18.09
N GLY A 130 -0.63 1.72 16.87
CA GLY A 130 -0.78 0.66 15.88
C GLY A 130 -2.00 -0.22 16.13
N GLU A 131 -2.99 0.26 16.88
CA GLU A 131 -4.18 -0.48 17.28
C GLU A 131 -5.48 0.20 16.79
N CYS A 132 -6.52 -0.60 16.60
CA CYS A 132 -7.87 -0.09 16.39
C CYS A 132 -8.54 0.30 17.71
N VAL A 133 -9.07 1.52 17.79
CA VAL A 133 -9.72 2.10 18.97
C VAL A 133 -11.14 2.60 18.67
N GLU A 134 -11.99 2.66 19.70
CA GLU A 134 -13.32 3.26 19.61
C GLU A 134 -13.23 4.80 19.57
N GLU A 135 -12.37 5.37 20.41
CA GLU A 135 -12.10 6.80 20.50
C GLU A 135 -10.59 7.06 20.62
N CYS A 136 -10.12 8.14 20.03
CA CYS A 136 -8.72 8.54 20.13
C CYS A 136 -8.39 9.11 21.51
N ASN A 137 -7.26 8.68 22.07
CA ASN A 137 -6.75 9.27 23.31
C ASN A 137 -6.41 10.75 23.07
N LYS A 138 -7.20 11.63 23.69
CA LYS A 138 -6.90 13.06 23.76
C LYS A 138 -5.80 13.27 24.81
N THR A 139 -4.57 12.83 24.53
CA THR A 139 -3.47 13.16 25.44
C THR A 139 -3.22 14.66 25.33
N THR A 140 -3.72 15.36 26.33
CA THR A 140 -3.61 16.79 26.63
C THR A 140 -2.32 17.44 26.14
N THR A 141 -2.37 18.14 25.00
CA THR A 141 -1.61 19.38 24.84
C THR A 141 -2.34 20.48 25.61
N LEU A 142 -2.35 20.37 26.96
CA LEU A 142 -2.55 21.58 27.75
C LEU A 142 -1.32 22.45 27.53
N PRO A 143 -1.45 23.72 27.06
CA PRO A 143 -0.34 24.65 27.14
C PRO A 143 0.12 24.76 28.60
N PRO A 144 1.42 24.92 28.88
CA PRO A 144 1.89 25.07 30.25
C PRO A 144 1.17 26.24 30.89
N SER A 145 0.42 25.95 31.95
CA SER A 145 -0.32 26.94 32.73
C SER A 145 0.70 27.83 33.46
N THR A 146 1.11 28.93 32.83
CA THR A 146 1.86 29.99 33.50
C THR A 146 0.95 30.64 34.54
N THR A 147 1.20 30.32 35.81
CA THR A 147 0.56 30.93 36.98
C THR A 147 1.44 32.12 37.42
N PRO A 148 0.86 33.25 37.87
CA PRO A 148 1.47 34.59 37.80
C PRO A 148 2.65 34.85 38.75
#